data_AF-A0A3E0TRM4-F1
#
_entry.id   AF-A0A3E0TRM4-F1
#
_cell.length_a   1.000
_cell.length_b   1.000
_cell.length_c   1.000
_cell.angle_alpha   90.00
_cell.angle_beta   90.00
_cell.angle_gamma   90.00
#
_symmetry.space_group_name_H-M   'P 1'
#
loop_
_entity.id
_entity.type
_entity.pdbx_description
1 polymer ?
#
loop_
_entity_poly.entity_id
_entity_poly.type
_entity_poly.pdbx_seq_one_letter_code
_entity_poly.pdbx_strand_id
1 'polypeptide(L)'
;MVNNSKLQLHTLMAIGVLAIINQLMFAVTWLTTLCLFVVLVIAGVMVYTFNRQGLFTTAQPSSSREAKNSVNGSASAAQGISQSISQSGDQRKTEHGDDSVLRASLTEMSALIAHEVSVIEQEHQRVTGLVRDAIGGISYSFKSLQALSQEQQQMISEVIDTNQNIGDEGKTTLASFVSDSNKTLEDFVGVIINTSKQSLETMSYTDEMVKQIGGIFSLLEQVENLASQTNLLALNAAIEAARAGDAGRGFAVVANEVRALSENSTDLNNDIRTEISLAQQTIEKLRGSVEVMASADMTSTLRAKDNVSVMMKHVGDVNDKTQTIVERLAAISGQIDETAVTGVRSLQFEDLTYQTLDSLTLNLNNLAKLNQALAKISSVDDIEQPLRELQQLCAEGLASSQQANQARTVSQSSMDEGDVELF
;
A
#
# COMPACT_ATOMS: atom_id res chain seq x y z
N MET A 1 -15.60 10.73 -52.78
CA MET A 1 -14.16 10.42 -53.01
C MET A 1 -13.20 11.12 -52.04
N VAL A 2 -13.49 12.33 -51.52
CA VAL A 2 -12.57 13.09 -50.64
C VAL A 2 -12.44 12.52 -49.20
N ASN A 3 -13.40 11.73 -48.72
CA ASN A 3 -13.37 11.21 -47.35
C ASN A 3 -12.46 9.97 -47.17
N ASN A 4 -12.26 9.18 -48.23
CA ASN A 4 -11.40 7.98 -48.18
C ASN A 4 -9.90 8.34 -48.14
N SER A 5 -9.49 9.45 -48.76
CA SER A 5 -8.08 9.87 -48.76
C SER A 5 -7.63 10.40 -47.40
N LYS A 6 -8.50 11.10 -46.66
CA LYS A 6 -8.20 11.52 -45.28
C LYS A 6 -8.10 10.32 -44.32
N LEU A 7 -8.97 9.33 -44.48
CA LEU A 7 -8.94 8.12 -43.65
C LEU A 7 -7.68 7.28 -43.91
N GLN A 8 -7.23 7.20 -45.17
CA GLN A 8 -5.95 6.56 -45.54
C GLN A 8 -4.73 7.31 -45.00
N LEU A 9 -4.75 8.64 -44.97
CA LEU A 9 -3.64 9.44 -44.43
C LEU A 9 -3.50 9.27 -42.91
N HIS A 10 -4.61 9.24 -42.18
CA HIS A 10 -4.61 9.01 -40.74
C HIS A 10 -4.15 7.60 -40.36
N THR A 11 -4.53 6.58 -41.14
CA THR A 11 -4.06 5.21 -40.91
C THR A 11 -2.57 5.06 -41.22
N LEU A 12 -2.06 5.68 -42.28
CA LEU A 12 -0.62 5.72 -42.58
C LEU A 12 0.21 6.44 -41.49
N MET A 13 -0.28 7.58 -40.97
CA MET A 13 0.36 8.24 -39.83
C MET A 13 0.36 7.36 -38.58
N ALA A 14 -0.76 6.71 -38.27
CA ALA A 14 -0.86 5.83 -37.10
C ALA A 14 0.12 4.65 -37.18
N ILE A 15 0.26 4.04 -38.36
CA ILE A 15 1.23 2.95 -38.60
C ILE A 15 2.67 3.46 -38.45
N GLY A 16 2.97 4.66 -38.95
CA GLY A 16 4.30 5.29 -38.81
C GLY A 16 4.66 5.57 -37.35
N VAL A 17 3.72 6.10 -36.57
CA VAL A 17 3.91 6.35 -35.13
C VAL A 17 4.11 5.04 -34.36
N LEU A 18 3.32 4.01 -34.67
CA LEU A 18 3.45 2.70 -34.03
C LEU A 18 4.81 2.04 -34.33
N ALA A 19 5.32 2.20 -35.56
CA ALA A 19 6.65 1.70 -35.95
C ALA A 19 7.79 2.41 -35.19
N ILE A 20 7.68 3.73 -34.99
CA ILE A 20 8.66 4.51 -34.23
C ILE A 20 8.66 4.11 -32.75
N ILE A 21 7.47 3.96 -32.15
CA ILE A 21 7.33 3.52 -30.76
C ILE A 21 7.94 2.12 -30.57
N ASN A 22 7.69 1.20 -31.51
CA ASN A 22 8.25 -0.14 -31.45
C ASN A 22 9.79 -0.12 -31.56
N GLN A 23 10.37 0.69 -32.46
CA GLN A 23 11.83 0.85 -32.52
C GLN A 23 12.42 1.45 -31.25
N LEU A 24 11.74 2.41 -30.63
CA LEU A 24 12.17 3.01 -29.36
C LEU A 24 12.13 1.98 -28.22
N MET A 25 11.09 1.15 -28.15
CA MET A 25 11.02 0.06 -27.18
C MET A 25 12.14 -0.97 -27.37
N PHE A 26 12.43 -1.35 -28.62
CA PHE A 26 13.56 -2.24 -28.93
C PHE A 26 14.91 -1.61 -28.55
N ALA A 27 15.10 -0.32 -28.77
CA ALA A 27 16.33 0.37 -28.37
C ALA A 27 16.49 0.38 -26.84
N VAL A 28 15.42 0.63 -26.10
CA VAL A 28 15.43 0.62 -24.62
C VAL A 28 15.72 -0.77 -24.07
N THR A 29 15.11 -1.83 -24.62
CA THR A 29 15.37 -3.21 -24.17
C THR A 29 16.80 -3.66 -24.49
N TRP A 30 17.37 -3.25 -25.63
CA TRP A 30 18.78 -3.47 -25.93
C TRP A 30 19.72 -2.72 -24.99
N LEU A 31 19.38 -1.48 -24.61
CA LEU A 31 20.21 -0.68 -23.72
C LEU A 31 20.21 -1.24 -22.29
N THR A 32 19.05 -1.69 -21.79
CA THR A 32 18.93 -2.28 -20.45
C THR A 32 19.63 -3.63 -20.36
N THR A 33 19.52 -4.47 -21.40
CA THR A 33 20.23 -5.75 -21.47
C THR A 33 21.75 -5.57 -21.56
N LEU A 34 22.22 -4.56 -22.31
CA LEU A 34 23.65 -4.20 -22.37
C LEU A 34 24.16 -3.73 -21.01
N CYS A 35 23.42 -2.86 -20.30
CA CYS A 35 23.79 -2.41 -18.95
C CYS A 35 23.90 -3.58 -17.98
N LEU A 36 22.93 -4.50 -18.00
CA LEU A 36 22.91 -5.66 -17.10
C LEU A 36 24.09 -6.61 -17.39
N PHE A 37 24.45 -6.79 -18.67
CA PHE A 37 25.63 -7.55 -19.07
C PHE A 37 26.93 -6.91 -18.57
N VAL A 38 27.08 -5.58 -18.69
CA VAL A 38 28.27 -4.85 -18.21
C VAL A 38 28.41 -4.98 -16.69
N VAL A 39 27.31 -4.85 -15.93
CA VAL A 39 27.31 -5.04 -14.48
C VAL A 39 27.74 -6.46 -14.10
N LEU A 40 27.24 -7.49 -14.78
CA LEU A 40 27.63 -8.89 -14.54
C LEU A 40 29.11 -9.15 -14.86
N VAL A 41 29.64 -8.53 -15.92
CA VAL A 41 31.07 -8.65 -16.26
C VAL A 41 31.93 -7.96 -15.20
N ILE A 42 31.56 -6.76 -14.74
CA ILE A 42 32.28 -6.05 -13.67
C ILE A 42 32.23 -6.85 -12.36
N ALA A 43 31.06 -7.37 -11.98
CA ALA A 43 30.91 -8.22 -10.80
C ALA A 43 31.73 -9.51 -10.91
N GLY A 44 31.75 -10.14 -12.09
CA GLY A 44 32.58 -11.32 -12.36
C GLY A 44 34.07 -11.03 -12.27
N VAL A 45 34.52 -9.89 -12.79
CA VAL A 45 35.92 -9.44 -12.69
C VAL A 45 36.28 -9.09 -11.24
N MET A 46 35.39 -8.44 -10.49
CA MET A 46 35.58 -8.19 -9.05
C MET A 46 35.71 -9.50 -8.28
N VAL A 47 34.80 -10.46 -8.47
CA VAL A 47 34.86 -11.77 -7.81
C VAL A 47 36.12 -12.53 -8.20
N TYR A 48 36.50 -12.52 -9.48
CA TYR A 48 37.70 -13.20 -9.96
C TYR A 48 38.99 -12.56 -9.39
N THR A 49 39.06 -11.22 -9.34
CA THR A 49 40.21 -10.50 -8.75
C THR A 49 40.28 -10.69 -7.24
N PHE A 50 39.15 -10.68 -6.53
CA PHE A 50 39.06 -10.98 -5.11
C PHE A 50 39.48 -12.42 -4.78
N ASN A 51 39.02 -13.39 -5.58
CA ASN A 51 39.34 -14.80 -5.34
C ASN A 51 40.81 -15.11 -5.68
N ARG A 52 41.37 -14.44 -6.70
CA ARG A 52 42.80 -14.52 -7.04
C ARG A 52 43.71 -13.88 -5.98
N GLN A 53 43.22 -12.89 -5.22
CA GLN A 53 43.96 -12.28 -4.11
C GLN A 53 43.93 -13.12 -2.81
N GLY A 54 43.25 -14.28 -2.79
CA GLY A 54 43.39 -15.26 -1.70
C GLY A 54 42.78 -14.83 -0.36
N LEU A 55 41.78 -13.94 -0.35
CA LEU A 55 41.20 -13.39 0.88
C LEU A 55 40.23 -14.34 1.63
N PHE A 56 40.05 -15.58 1.16
CA PHE A 56 39.31 -16.64 1.85
C PHE A 56 40.27 -17.75 2.33
N THR A 57 41.21 -17.40 3.20
CA THR A 57 41.57 -18.32 4.27
C THR A 57 40.65 -18.01 5.44
N THR A 58 39.93 -19.01 5.92
CA THR A 58 39.16 -18.96 7.16
C THR A 58 40.08 -18.49 8.29
N ALA A 59 40.00 -17.21 8.65
CA ALA A 59 40.67 -16.67 9.81
C ALA A 59 40.03 -17.26 11.07
N GLN A 60 40.67 -18.29 11.64
CA GLN A 60 40.52 -18.62 13.05
C GLN A 60 40.81 -17.37 13.92
N PRO A 61 40.25 -17.27 15.13
CA PRO A 61 40.41 -16.11 16.00
C PRO A 61 41.78 -16.05 16.71
N SER A 62 42.87 -16.41 16.04
CA SER A 62 44.25 -16.38 16.59
C SER A 62 44.95 -15.01 16.44
N SER A 63 44.51 -14.16 15.51
CA SER A 63 45.22 -12.93 15.15
C SER A 63 45.20 -11.83 16.23
N SER A 64 44.17 -11.75 17.08
CA SER A 64 44.10 -10.78 18.17
C SER A 64 45.02 -11.12 19.35
N ARG A 65 45.36 -12.41 19.51
CA ARG A 65 46.28 -12.89 20.55
C ARG A 65 47.74 -12.85 20.08
N GLU A 66 47.97 -13.09 18.79
CA GLU A 66 49.28 -12.93 18.15
C GLU A 66 49.66 -11.45 17.98
N ALA A 67 48.72 -10.56 17.62
CA ALA A 67 48.96 -9.12 17.56
C ALA A 67 49.24 -8.52 18.95
N LYS A 68 48.47 -8.89 19.99
CA LYS A 68 48.78 -8.46 21.38
C LYS A 68 50.14 -8.99 21.87
N ASN A 69 50.54 -10.20 21.44
CA ASN A 69 51.86 -10.73 21.76
C ASN A 69 52.98 -10.07 20.94
N SER A 70 52.74 -9.62 19.70
CA SER A 70 53.70 -8.84 18.92
C SER A 70 53.83 -7.41 19.42
N VAL A 71 52.76 -6.76 19.89
CA VAL A 71 52.84 -5.43 20.55
C VAL A 71 53.72 -5.50 21.79
N ASN A 72 53.48 -6.47 22.67
CA ASN A 72 54.32 -6.69 23.84
C ASN A 72 55.75 -7.11 23.46
N GLY A 73 55.91 -7.91 22.39
CA GLY A 73 57.22 -8.35 21.89
C GLY A 73 58.05 -7.21 21.28
N SER A 74 57.44 -6.34 20.48
CA SER A 74 58.09 -5.20 19.81
C SER A 74 58.39 -4.06 20.80
N ALA A 75 57.46 -3.77 21.72
CA ALA A 75 57.69 -2.82 22.81
C ALA A 75 58.78 -3.34 23.77
N SER A 76 58.76 -4.63 24.11
CA SER A 76 59.82 -5.29 24.88
C SER A 76 61.15 -5.35 24.14
N ALA A 77 61.16 -5.50 22.81
CA ALA A 77 62.38 -5.49 22.00
C ALA A 77 62.99 -4.09 21.94
N ALA A 78 62.17 -3.04 21.78
CA ALA A 78 62.63 -1.64 21.83
C ALA A 78 63.14 -1.26 23.24
N GLN A 79 62.45 -1.68 24.31
CA GLN A 79 62.94 -1.54 25.69
C GLN A 79 64.21 -2.35 25.94
N GLY A 80 64.29 -3.57 25.39
CA GLY A 80 65.46 -4.44 25.48
C GLY A 80 66.67 -3.84 24.77
N ILE A 81 66.50 -3.24 23.59
CA ILE A 81 67.56 -2.53 22.87
C ILE A 81 68.01 -1.29 23.67
N SER A 82 67.07 -0.50 24.20
CA SER A 82 67.38 0.67 25.05
C SER A 82 68.11 0.30 26.35
N GLN A 83 67.72 -0.80 27.01
CA GLN A 83 68.42 -1.33 28.20
C GLN A 83 69.78 -1.94 27.87
N SER A 84 69.92 -2.63 26.74
CA SER A 84 71.19 -3.25 26.31
C SER A 84 72.24 -2.19 25.94
N ILE A 85 71.81 -1.09 25.34
CA ILE A 85 72.64 0.09 25.04
C ILE A 85 73.03 0.82 26.33
N SER A 86 72.13 0.90 27.31
CA SER A 86 72.39 1.50 28.62
C SER A 86 73.36 0.65 29.48
N GLN A 87 73.25 -0.68 29.46
CA GLN A 87 74.12 -1.59 30.22
C GLN A 87 75.51 -1.76 29.60
N SER A 88 75.65 -1.65 28.27
CA SER A 88 76.97 -1.63 27.60
C SER A 88 77.76 -0.33 27.84
N GLY A 89 77.18 0.65 28.56
CA GLY A 89 77.80 1.93 28.87
C GLY A 89 78.74 1.93 30.08
N ASP A 90 78.65 0.95 30.98
CA ASP A 90 79.37 1.00 32.26
C ASP A 90 80.78 0.39 32.25
N GLN A 91 81.25 -0.12 31.10
CA GLN A 91 82.56 -0.81 30.99
C GLN A 91 83.56 -0.23 29.97
N ARG A 92 83.26 0.88 29.28
CA ARG A 92 84.25 1.54 28.40
C ARG A 92 84.29 3.06 28.64
N LYS A 93 85.03 3.48 29.66
CA LYS A 93 85.60 4.83 29.72
C LYS A 93 86.88 4.82 28.89
N THR A 94 86.83 5.29 27.65
CA THR A 94 87.99 5.83 26.90
C THR A 94 87.53 6.40 25.55
N GLU A 95 87.79 7.69 25.35
CA GLU A 95 88.03 8.39 24.07
C GLU A 95 87.08 8.14 22.87
N HIS A 96 86.11 9.05 22.66
CA HIS A 96 85.80 9.80 21.41
C HIS A 96 84.37 10.34 21.49
N GLY A 97 84.16 11.64 21.19
CA GLY A 97 82.84 12.29 21.22
C GLY A 97 81.80 11.66 20.29
N ASP A 98 82.25 10.93 19.27
CA ASP A 98 81.45 10.25 18.24
C ASP A 98 80.50 9.16 18.79
N ASP A 99 80.93 8.41 19.81
CA ASP A 99 80.18 7.25 20.32
C ASP A 99 78.91 7.68 21.11
N SER A 100 78.92 8.91 21.64
CA SER A 100 77.77 9.49 22.36
C SER A 100 76.67 9.97 21.42
N VAL A 101 77.04 10.59 20.29
CA VAL A 101 76.10 11.07 19.26
C VAL A 101 75.48 9.89 18.52
N LEU A 102 76.26 8.84 18.26
CA LEU A 102 75.78 7.60 17.67
C LEU A 102 74.72 6.94 18.55
N ARG A 103 74.98 6.81 19.86
CA ARG A 103 74.02 6.25 20.82
C ARG A 103 72.73 7.08 20.95
N ALA A 104 72.84 8.41 20.98
CA ALA A 104 71.67 9.29 21.02
C ALA A 104 70.78 9.11 19.76
N SER A 105 71.40 9.08 18.58
CA SER A 105 70.70 8.90 17.31
C SER A 105 70.04 7.53 17.17
N LEU A 106 70.71 6.46 17.61
CA LEU A 106 70.14 5.11 17.66
C LEU A 106 68.94 5.04 18.61
N THR A 107 68.98 5.77 19.73
CA THR A 107 67.86 5.83 20.69
C THR A 107 66.67 6.55 20.11
N GLU A 108 66.90 7.70 19.46
CA GLU A 108 65.86 8.52 18.81
C GLU A 108 65.22 7.79 17.63
N MET A 109 66.03 7.11 16.82
CA MET A 109 65.56 6.24 15.74
C MET A 109 64.73 5.07 16.28
N SER A 110 65.20 4.38 17.32
CA SER A 110 64.45 3.28 17.93
C SER A 110 63.12 3.77 18.48
N ALA A 111 63.06 4.99 19.01
CA ALA A 111 61.83 5.60 19.50
C ALA A 111 60.87 5.94 18.36
N LEU A 112 61.37 6.51 17.24
CA LEU A 112 60.54 6.79 16.05
C LEU A 112 60.00 5.50 15.44
N ILE A 113 60.83 4.48 15.25
CA ILE A 113 60.39 3.19 14.71
C ILE A 113 59.32 2.57 15.61
N ALA A 114 59.54 2.55 16.93
CA ALA A 114 58.56 2.02 17.87
C ALA A 114 57.23 2.81 17.83
N HIS A 115 57.31 4.14 17.71
CA HIS A 115 56.14 5.00 17.58
C HIS A 115 55.37 4.73 16.28
N GLU A 116 56.04 4.78 15.13
CA GLU A 116 55.41 4.59 13.82
C GLU A 116 54.84 3.17 13.67
N VAL A 117 55.54 2.13 14.14
CA VAL A 117 55.01 0.76 14.14
C VAL A 117 53.76 0.67 15.00
N SER A 118 53.74 1.31 16.18
CA SER A 118 52.56 1.34 17.05
C SER A 118 51.37 2.07 16.39
N VAL A 119 51.62 3.20 15.72
CA VAL A 119 50.58 3.97 15.02
C VAL A 119 50.05 3.17 13.83
N ILE A 120 50.94 2.57 13.02
CA ILE A 120 50.55 1.73 11.87
C ILE A 120 49.69 0.54 12.33
N GLU A 121 50.05 -0.11 13.44
CA GLU A 121 49.28 -1.24 13.97
C GLU A 121 47.89 -0.80 14.44
N GLN A 122 47.81 0.34 15.13
CA GLN A 122 46.53 0.93 15.56
C GLN A 122 45.65 1.32 14.37
N GLU A 123 46.23 1.98 13.36
CA GLU A 123 45.51 2.39 12.15
C GLU A 123 45.05 1.17 11.33
N HIS A 124 45.87 0.13 11.21
CA HIS A 124 45.49 -1.11 10.56
C HIS A 124 44.32 -1.81 11.28
N GLN A 125 44.37 -1.88 12.61
CA GLN A 125 43.25 -2.39 13.41
C GLN A 125 41.98 -1.56 13.21
N ARG A 126 42.12 -0.23 13.12
CA ARG A 126 41.00 0.70 12.88
C ARG A 126 40.38 0.52 11.50
N VAL A 127 41.16 0.45 10.42
CA VAL A 127 40.65 0.15 9.07
C VAL A 127 39.89 -1.17 9.07
N THR A 128 40.49 -2.21 9.67
CA THR A 128 39.87 -3.54 9.72
C THR A 128 38.54 -3.51 10.48
N GLY A 129 38.44 -2.73 11.56
CA GLY A 129 37.20 -2.49 12.30
C GLY A 129 36.15 -1.77 11.46
N LEU A 130 36.50 -0.62 10.89
CA LEU A 130 35.60 0.20 10.04
C LEU A 130 35.04 -0.61 8.87
N VAL A 131 35.89 -1.37 8.15
CA VAL A 131 35.47 -2.20 7.03
C VAL A 131 34.55 -3.34 7.50
N ARG A 132 34.86 -3.98 8.63
CA ARG A 132 34.01 -5.05 9.19
C ARG A 132 32.63 -4.51 9.57
N ASP A 133 32.58 -3.38 10.27
CA ASP A 133 31.34 -2.78 10.75
C ASP A 133 30.49 -2.28 9.57
N ALA A 134 31.11 -1.66 8.57
CA ALA A 134 30.44 -1.25 7.33
C ALA A 134 29.84 -2.42 6.55
N ILE A 135 30.62 -3.49 6.34
CA ILE A 135 30.12 -4.70 5.66
C ILE A 135 28.97 -5.33 6.46
N GLY A 136 29.06 -5.32 7.80
CA GLY A 136 28.00 -5.75 8.70
C GLY A 136 26.73 -4.92 8.53
N GLY A 137 26.85 -3.59 8.57
CA GLY A 137 25.74 -2.64 8.41
C GLY A 137 25.08 -2.71 7.04
N ILE A 138 25.86 -2.76 5.97
CA ILE A 138 25.38 -2.93 4.59
C ILE A 138 24.65 -4.27 4.43
N SER A 139 25.26 -5.38 4.91
CA SER A 139 24.66 -6.71 4.82
C SER A 139 23.35 -6.81 5.60
N TYR A 140 23.30 -6.20 6.80
CA TYR A 140 22.08 -6.08 7.59
C TYR A 140 21.01 -5.28 6.85
N SER A 141 21.34 -4.07 6.36
CA SER A 141 20.42 -3.21 5.63
C SER A 141 19.84 -3.91 4.40
N PHE A 142 20.67 -4.55 3.57
CA PHE A 142 20.18 -5.28 2.39
C PHE A 142 19.24 -6.43 2.74
N LYS A 143 19.56 -7.23 3.77
CA LYS A 143 18.69 -8.33 4.22
C LYS A 143 17.36 -7.81 4.75
N SER A 144 17.39 -6.75 5.56
CA SER A 144 16.19 -6.13 6.11
C SER A 144 15.34 -5.48 5.01
N LEU A 145 15.94 -4.72 4.08
CA LEU A 145 15.26 -4.15 2.91
C LEU A 145 14.61 -5.21 2.05
N GLN A 146 15.31 -6.34 1.80
CA GLN A 146 14.74 -7.45 1.05
C GLN A 146 13.52 -8.05 1.76
N ALA A 147 13.61 -8.31 3.07
CA ALA A 147 12.51 -8.86 3.85
C ALA A 147 11.30 -7.91 3.89
N LEU A 148 11.53 -6.63 4.18
CA LEU A 148 10.49 -5.60 4.22
C LEU A 148 9.84 -5.40 2.85
N SER A 149 10.63 -5.40 1.76
CA SER A 149 10.09 -5.28 0.39
C SER A 149 9.24 -6.49 0.00
N GLN A 150 9.62 -7.70 0.41
CA GLN A 150 8.80 -8.90 0.20
C GLN A 150 7.48 -8.83 0.97
N GLU A 151 7.51 -8.40 2.23
CA GLU A 151 6.29 -8.19 3.03
C GLU A 151 5.40 -7.11 2.41
N GLN A 152 5.99 -6.01 1.94
CA GLN A 152 5.28 -4.94 1.23
C GLN A 152 4.59 -5.44 -0.05
N GLN A 153 5.27 -6.24 -0.87
CA GLN A 153 4.69 -6.83 -2.09
C GLN A 153 3.51 -7.75 -1.77
N GLN A 154 3.62 -8.58 -0.73
CA GLN A 154 2.55 -9.48 -0.33
C GLN A 154 1.29 -8.72 0.10
N MET A 155 1.46 -7.65 0.89
CA MET A 155 0.34 -6.79 1.30
C MET A 155 -0.27 -6.02 0.12
N ILE A 156 0.54 -5.52 -0.81
CA ILE A 156 0.02 -4.87 -2.03
C ILE A 156 -0.82 -5.86 -2.84
N SER A 157 -0.38 -7.12 -2.97
CA SER A 157 -1.18 -8.16 -3.63
C SER A 157 -2.50 -8.40 -2.90
N GLU A 158 -2.48 -8.47 -1.57
CA GLU A 158 -3.69 -8.64 -0.75
C GLU A 158 -4.68 -7.48 -0.94
N VAL A 159 -4.20 -6.24 -1.03
CA VAL A 159 -5.04 -5.06 -1.33
C VAL A 159 -5.62 -5.12 -2.73
N ILE A 160 -4.84 -5.54 -3.73
CA ILE A 160 -5.30 -5.68 -5.11
C ILE A 160 -6.38 -6.77 -5.19
N ASP A 161 -6.15 -7.95 -4.63
CA ASP A 161 -7.11 -9.06 -4.63
C ASP A 161 -8.42 -8.68 -3.92
N THR A 162 -8.30 -7.90 -2.85
CA THR A 162 -9.46 -7.41 -2.08
C THR A 162 -10.25 -6.35 -2.86
N ASN A 163 -9.58 -5.45 -3.58
CA ASN A 163 -10.22 -4.36 -4.34
C ASN A 163 -10.69 -4.76 -5.74
N GLN A 164 -10.18 -5.83 -6.36
CA GLN A 164 -10.64 -6.29 -7.69
C GLN A 164 -12.14 -6.62 -7.75
N ASN A 165 -12.80 -6.79 -6.59
CA ASN A 165 -14.24 -7.03 -6.49
C ASN A 165 -15.08 -5.78 -6.22
N ILE A 166 -14.47 -4.60 -6.05
CA ILE A 166 -15.15 -3.36 -5.68
C ILE A 166 -15.01 -2.39 -6.86
N GLY A 167 -16.11 -2.15 -7.57
CA GLY A 167 -16.16 -1.34 -8.78
C GLY A 167 -15.68 0.11 -8.61
N ASP A 168 -15.14 0.65 -9.70
CA ASP A 168 -14.48 1.94 -9.88
C ASP A 168 -15.43 3.16 -9.84
N GLU A 169 -16.20 3.34 -8.77
CA GLU A 169 -17.08 4.52 -8.62
C GLU A 169 -16.63 5.47 -7.52
N GLY A 170 -16.15 6.63 -7.97
CA GLY A 170 -15.44 7.62 -7.17
C GLY A 170 -16.25 8.41 -6.15
N LYS A 171 -15.48 9.06 -5.28
CA LYS A 171 -15.80 10.18 -4.35
C LYS A 171 -16.71 9.90 -3.15
N THR A 172 -17.44 8.79 -3.11
CA THR A 172 -18.20 8.40 -1.91
C THR A 172 -17.43 7.32 -1.18
N THR A 173 -17.12 7.51 0.11
CA THR A 173 -16.48 6.43 0.87
C THR A 173 -17.38 5.20 0.84
N LEU A 174 -16.80 4.01 0.73
CA LEU A 174 -17.56 2.76 0.70
C LEU A 174 -18.50 2.65 1.92
N ALA A 175 -18.07 3.18 3.08
CA ALA A 175 -18.88 3.31 4.28
C ALA A 175 -20.13 4.19 4.08
N SER A 176 -20.02 5.37 3.48
CA SER A 176 -21.18 6.22 3.15
C SER A 176 -22.11 5.55 2.13
N PHE A 177 -21.56 4.88 1.11
CA PHE A 177 -22.37 4.14 0.13
C PHE A 177 -23.18 3.01 0.78
N VAL A 178 -22.52 2.24 1.66
CA VAL A 178 -23.17 1.17 2.45
C VAL A 178 -24.29 1.74 3.31
N SER A 179 -24.03 2.83 4.02
CA SER A 179 -25.02 3.50 4.88
C SER A 179 -26.23 4.00 4.10
N ASP A 180 -25.99 4.72 3.00
CA ASP A 180 -27.06 5.30 2.16
C ASP A 180 -27.89 4.20 1.49
N SER A 181 -27.25 3.12 1.05
CA SER A 181 -27.93 1.95 0.48
C SER A 181 -28.81 1.26 1.52
N ASN A 182 -28.32 1.08 2.75
CA ASN A 182 -29.11 0.49 3.84
C ASN A 182 -30.33 1.34 4.18
N LYS A 183 -30.15 2.66 4.27
CA LYS A 183 -31.26 3.60 4.52
C LYS A 183 -32.31 3.55 3.42
N THR A 184 -31.87 3.56 2.16
CA THR A 184 -32.77 3.49 0.99
C THR A 184 -33.58 2.19 0.99
N LEU A 185 -32.96 1.06 1.36
CA LEU A 185 -33.65 -0.22 1.49
C LEU A 185 -34.64 -0.24 2.65
N GLU A 186 -34.29 0.37 3.79
CA GLU A 186 -35.20 0.50 4.92
C GLU A 186 -36.44 1.33 4.56
N ASP A 187 -36.25 2.46 3.88
CA ASP A 187 -37.33 3.30 3.38
C ASP A 187 -38.21 2.53 2.38
N PHE A 188 -37.60 1.78 1.47
CA PHE A 188 -38.31 0.96 0.48
C PHE A 188 -39.18 -0.13 1.14
N VAL A 189 -38.64 -0.84 2.14
CA VAL A 189 -39.41 -1.84 2.90
C VAL A 189 -40.54 -1.17 3.68
N GLY A 190 -40.31 0.02 4.24
CA GLY A 190 -41.35 0.82 4.87
C GLY A 190 -42.52 1.14 3.93
N VAL A 191 -42.22 1.57 2.70
CA VAL A 191 -43.22 1.82 1.65
C VAL A 191 -44.01 0.56 1.32
N ILE A 192 -43.36 -0.60 1.19
CA ILE A 192 -44.06 -1.87 0.89
C ILE A 192 -44.98 -2.29 2.04
N ILE A 193 -44.54 -2.17 3.30
CA ILE A 193 -45.38 -2.47 4.47
C ILE A 193 -46.61 -1.56 4.49
N ASN A 194 -46.42 -0.26 4.26
CA ASN A 194 -47.53 0.69 4.26
C ASN A 194 -48.50 0.42 3.10
N THR A 195 -47.98 0.07 1.91
CA THR A 195 -48.79 -0.29 0.74
C THR A 195 -49.61 -1.55 1.00
N SER A 196 -49.01 -2.58 1.61
CA SER A 196 -49.72 -3.82 1.99
C SER A 196 -50.85 -3.54 2.99
N LYS A 197 -50.58 -2.73 4.03
CA LYS A 197 -51.60 -2.29 4.99
C LYS A 197 -52.77 -1.56 4.31
N GLN A 198 -52.47 -0.64 3.40
CA GLN A 198 -53.49 0.12 2.69
C GLN A 198 -54.28 -0.75 1.70
N SER A 199 -53.65 -1.78 1.14
CA SER A 199 -54.34 -2.80 0.33
C SER A 199 -55.36 -3.58 1.16
N LEU A 200 -55.00 -4.01 2.37
CA LEU A 200 -55.93 -4.71 3.28
C LEU A 200 -57.11 -3.81 3.68
N GLU A 201 -56.88 -2.53 3.94
CA GLU A 201 -57.95 -1.57 4.23
C GLU A 201 -58.87 -1.38 3.01
N THR A 202 -58.29 -1.28 1.82
CA THR A 202 -59.05 -1.19 0.55
C THR A 202 -59.90 -2.45 0.30
N MET A 203 -59.40 -3.63 0.68
CA MET A 203 -60.20 -4.86 0.65
C MET A 203 -61.43 -4.77 1.55
N SER A 204 -61.29 -4.23 2.77
CA SER A 204 -62.42 -4.05 3.68
C SER A 204 -63.50 -3.14 3.07
N TYR A 205 -63.12 -2.03 2.45
CA TYR A 205 -64.08 -1.16 1.75
C TYR A 205 -64.72 -1.85 0.55
N THR A 206 -63.96 -2.69 -0.16
CA THR A 206 -64.46 -3.46 -1.30
C THR A 206 -65.51 -4.48 -0.87
N ASP A 207 -65.26 -5.23 0.21
CA ASP A 207 -66.22 -6.17 0.79
C ASP A 207 -67.51 -5.49 1.26
N GLU A 208 -67.40 -4.26 1.80
CA GLU A 208 -68.55 -3.47 2.19
C GLU A 208 -69.38 -3.01 0.97
N MET A 209 -68.72 -2.59 -0.12
CA MET A 209 -69.41 -2.28 -1.38
C MET A 209 -70.14 -3.49 -1.97
N VAL A 210 -69.55 -4.69 -1.92
CA VAL A 210 -70.21 -5.93 -2.36
C VAL A 210 -71.51 -6.17 -1.57
N LYS A 211 -71.47 -5.99 -0.24
CA LYS A 211 -72.68 -6.12 0.61
C LYS A 211 -73.75 -5.09 0.25
N GLN A 212 -73.36 -3.84 0.01
CA GLN A 212 -74.30 -2.77 -0.37
C GLN A 212 -74.97 -3.08 -1.72
N ILE A 213 -74.22 -3.55 -2.71
CA ILE A 213 -74.77 -3.99 -4.00
C ILE A 213 -75.76 -5.15 -3.82
N GLY A 214 -75.44 -6.13 -2.98
CA GLY A 214 -76.39 -7.20 -2.63
C GLY A 214 -77.70 -6.66 -2.05
N GLY A 215 -77.63 -5.62 -1.21
CA GLY A 215 -78.81 -4.92 -0.69
C GLY A 215 -79.63 -4.23 -1.78
N ILE A 216 -78.98 -3.62 -2.78
CA ILE A 216 -79.65 -2.99 -3.93
C ILE A 216 -80.45 -4.04 -4.73
N PHE A 217 -79.88 -5.22 -5.01
CA PHE A 217 -80.61 -6.28 -5.70
C PHE A 217 -81.89 -6.70 -4.97
N SER A 218 -81.86 -6.77 -3.64
CA SER A 218 -83.05 -7.07 -2.83
C SER A 218 -84.12 -5.97 -2.93
N LEU A 219 -83.71 -4.69 -3.02
CA LEU A 219 -84.64 -3.57 -3.23
C LEU A 219 -85.25 -3.61 -4.64
N LEU A 220 -84.45 -3.91 -5.67
CA LEU A 220 -84.93 -4.03 -7.05
C LEU A 220 -85.95 -5.17 -7.18
N GLU A 221 -85.73 -6.30 -6.51
CA GLU A 221 -86.71 -7.40 -6.45
C GLU A 221 -88.03 -6.97 -5.79
N GLN A 222 -87.97 -6.18 -4.71
CA GLN A 222 -89.18 -5.63 -4.09
C GLN A 222 -89.92 -4.66 -5.03
N VAL A 223 -89.21 -3.80 -5.74
CA VAL A 223 -89.79 -2.87 -6.73
C VAL A 223 -90.47 -3.63 -7.87
N GLU A 224 -89.86 -4.73 -8.35
CA GLU A 224 -90.44 -5.57 -9.40
C GLU A 224 -91.73 -6.24 -8.95
N ASN A 225 -91.74 -6.75 -7.71
CA ASN A 225 -92.95 -7.30 -7.10
C ASN A 225 -94.05 -6.25 -6.97
N LEU A 226 -93.72 -5.00 -6.58
CA LEU A 226 -94.69 -3.90 -6.51
C LEU A 226 -95.23 -3.51 -7.89
N ALA A 227 -94.36 -3.42 -8.91
CA ALA A 227 -94.76 -3.10 -10.28
C ALA A 227 -95.68 -4.19 -10.85
N SER A 228 -95.35 -5.47 -10.63
CA SER A 228 -96.18 -6.61 -11.04
C SER A 228 -97.55 -6.63 -10.35
N GLN A 229 -97.60 -6.38 -9.04
CA GLN A 229 -98.86 -6.24 -8.30
C GLN A 229 -99.71 -5.07 -8.81
N THR A 230 -99.08 -3.91 -9.07
CA THR A 230 -99.77 -2.73 -9.60
C THR A 230 -100.31 -2.99 -11.01
N ASN A 231 -99.55 -3.69 -11.85
CA ASN A 231 -99.98 -4.12 -13.17
C ASN A 231 -101.20 -5.05 -13.10
N LEU A 232 -101.20 -6.02 -12.17
CA LEU A 232 -102.35 -6.91 -11.94
C LEU A 232 -103.58 -6.15 -11.43
N LEU A 233 -103.41 -5.19 -10.51
CA LEU A 233 -104.49 -4.33 -10.03
C LEU A 233 -105.06 -3.47 -11.14
N ALA A 234 -104.20 -2.88 -11.98
CA ALA A 234 -104.59 -2.08 -13.13
C ALA A 234 -105.34 -2.92 -14.19
N LEU A 235 -104.89 -4.15 -14.43
CA LEU A 235 -105.58 -5.09 -15.31
C LEU A 235 -106.98 -5.43 -14.79
N ASN A 236 -107.11 -5.75 -13.51
CA ASN A 236 -108.41 -6.01 -12.89
C ASN A 236 -109.34 -4.79 -12.98
N ALA A 237 -108.80 -3.57 -12.76
CA ALA A 237 -109.55 -2.34 -12.91
C ALA A 237 -109.99 -2.08 -14.36
N ALA A 238 -109.14 -2.36 -15.35
CA ALA A 238 -109.47 -2.24 -16.76
C ALA A 238 -110.60 -3.21 -17.17
N ILE A 239 -110.56 -4.46 -16.66
CA ILE A 239 -111.61 -5.46 -16.87
C ILE A 239 -112.94 -4.98 -16.28
N GLU A 240 -112.94 -4.48 -15.04
CA GLU A 240 -114.17 -4.04 -14.39
C GLU A 240 -114.72 -2.75 -15.00
N ALA A 241 -113.84 -1.84 -15.46
CA ALA A 241 -114.22 -0.67 -16.23
C ALA A 241 -114.87 -1.02 -17.58
N ALA A 242 -114.38 -2.05 -18.27
CA ALA A 242 -115.01 -2.58 -19.48
C ALA A 242 -116.38 -3.21 -19.17
N ARG A 243 -116.51 -3.87 -18.02
CA ARG A 243 -117.75 -4.51 -17.55
C ARG A 243 -118.85 -3.50 -17.21
N ALA A 244 -118.49 -2.31 -16.74
CA ALA A 244 -119.40 -1.21 -16.46
C ALA A 244 -119.91 -0.45 -17.73
N GLY A 245 -119.42 -0.81 -18.93
CA GLY A 245 -119.85 -0.22 -20.20
C GLY A 245 -119.57 1.29 -20.27
N ASP A 246 -120.55 2.08 -20.71
CA ASP A 246 -120.38 3.52 -20.92
C ASP A 246 -120.04 4.30 -19.64
N ALA A 247 -120.49 3.83 -18.47
CA ALA A 247 -120.19 4.45 -17.18
C ALA A 247 -118.72 4.26 -16.74
N GLY A 248 -118.03 3.25 -17.30
CA GLY A 248 -116.64 2.90 -16.95
C GLY A 248 -115.56 3.54 -17.82
N ARG A 249 -115.90 4.28 -18.88
CA ARG A 249 -114.92 4.81 -19.85
C ARG A 249 -113.79 5.63 -19.22
N GLY A 250 -114.09 6.48 -18.24
CA GLY A 250 -113.07 7.27 -17.54
C GLY A 250 -112.11 6.42 -16.72
N PHE A 251 -112.63 5.40 -16.03
CA PHE A 251 -111.83 4.45 -15.26
C PHE A 251 -110.98 3.55 -16.16
N ALA A 252 -111.46 3.18 -17.35
CA ALA A 252 -110.68 2.39 -18.31
C ALA A 252 -109.43 3.13 -18.80
N VAL A 253 -109.51 4.44 -19.02
CA VAL A 253 -108.35 5.27 -19.40
C VAL A 253 -107.33 5.30 -18.28
N VAL A 254 -107.76 5.56 -17.04
CA VAL A 254 -106.87 5.58 -15.87
C VAL A 254 -106.22 4.21 -15.64
N ALA A 255 -106.99 3.13 -15.75
CA ALA A 255 -106.47 1.77 -15.59
C ALA A 255 -105.40 1.42 -16.63
N ASN A 256 -105.60 1.80 -17.90
CA ASN A 256 -104.60 1.61 -18.95
C ASN A 256 -103.34 2.46 -18.71
N GLU A 257 -103.48 3.69 -18.21
CA GLU A 257 -102.33 4.54 -17.88
C GLU A 257 -101.52 3.97 -16.70
N VAL A 258 -102.20 3.49 -15.64
CA VAL A 258 -101.53 2.83 -14.50
C VAL A 258 -100.85 1.54 -14.94
N ARG A 259 -101.45 0.80 -15.86
CA ARG A 259 -100.86 -0.40 -16.45
C ARG A 259 -99.57 -0.07 -17.22
N ALA A 260 -99.63 0.92 -18.12
CA ALA A 260 -98.47 1.39 -18.87
C ALA A 260 -97.36 1.92 -17.95
N LEU A 261 -97.72 2.63 -16.87
CA LEU A 261 -96.75 3.10 -15.87
C LEU A 261 -96.09 1.94 -15.12
N SER A 262 -96.82 0.86 -14.84
CA SER A 262 -96.29 -0.34 -14.18
C SER A 262 -95.35 -1.13 -15.10
N GLU A 263 -95.69 -1.24 -16.39
CA GLU A 263 -94.82 -1.82 -17.42
C GLU A 263 -93.53 -1.00 -17.56
N ASN A 264 -93.63 0.33 -17.73
CA ASN A 264 -92.46 1.23 -17.77
C ASN A 264 -91.60 1.16 -16.50
N SER A 265 -92.22 1.00 -15.33
CA SER A 265 -91.49 0.83 -14.06
C SER A 265 -90.71 -0.47 -14.01
N THR A 266 -91.23 -1.52 -14.65
CA THR A 266 -90.55 -2.83 -14.75
C THR A 266 -89.35 -2.73 -15.69
N ASP A 267 -89.50 -2.05 -16.83
CA ASP A 267 -88.41 -1.82 -17.78
C ASP A 267 -87.29 -0.99 -17.15
N LEU A 268 -87.63 0.12 -16.47
CA LEU A 268 -86.64 0.93 -15.76
C LEU A 268 -85.93 0.13 -14.66
N ASN A 269 -86.64 -0.74 -13.94
CA ASN A 269 -86.05 -1.61 -12.92
C ASN A 269 -85.05 -2.60 -13.54
N ASN A 270 -85.34 -3.15 -14.72
CA ASN A 270 -84.43 -4.03 -15.46
C ASN A 270 -83.17 -3.29 -15.95
N ASP A 271 -83.31 -2.04 -16.41
CA ASP A 271 -82.18 -1.20 -16.79
C ASP A 271 -81.27 -0.92 -15.58
N ILE A 272 -81.86 -0.54 -14.44
CA ILE A 272 -81.10 -0.35 -13.18
C ILE A 272 -80.39 -1.64 -12.77
N ARG A 273 -81.07 -2.79 -12.87
CA ARG A 273 -80.48 -4.10 -12.55
C ARG A 273 -79.26 -4.41 -13.42
N THR A 274 -79.30 -4.01 -14.69
CA THR A 274 -78.18 -4.18 -15.63
C THR A 274 -76.98 -3.32 -15.23
N GLU A 275 -77.21 -2.04 -14.93
CA GLU A 275 -76.15 -1.12 -14.47
C GLU A 275 -75.51 -1.56 -13.14
N ILE A 276 -76.32 -2.02 -12.18
CA ILE A 276 -75.83 -2.53 -10.90
C ILE A 276 -75.02 -3.83 -11.08
N SER A 277 -75.41 -4.69 -12.02
CA SER A 277 -74.64 -5.90 -12.38
C SER A 277 -73.26 -5.55 -12.97
N LEU A 278 -73.19 -4.52 -13.81
CA LEU A 278 -71.93 -3.97 -14.33
C LEU A 278 -71.03 -3.41 -13.21
N ALA A 279 -71.62 -2.68 -12.25
CA ALA A 279 -70.92 -2.19 -11.07
C ALA A 279 -70.36 -3.35 -10.23
N GLN A 280 -71.15 -4.40 -10.02
CA GLN A 280 -70.72 -5.61 -9.30
C GLN A 280 -69.51 -6.27 -9.97
N GLN A 281 -69.53 -6.46 -11.28
CA GLN A 281 -68.40 -7.02 -12.02
C GLN A 281 -67.13 -6.17 -11.89
N THR A 282 -67.28 -4.84 -11.87
CA THR A 282 -66.15 -3.92 -11.71
C THR A 282 -65.54 -4.03 -10.32
N ILE A 283 -66.38 -4.17 -9.28
CA ILE A 283 -65.94 -4.39 -7.90
C ILE A 283 -65.24 -5.75 -7.73
N GLU A 284 -65.69 -6.82 -8.40
CA GLU A 284 -64.96 -8.10 -8.31
C GLU A 284 -63.61 -8.06 -9.00
N LYS A 285 -63.48 -7.30 -10.10
CA LYS A 285 -62.17 -7.02 -10.71
C LYS A 285 -61.27 -6.21 -9.76
N LEU A 286 -61.84 -5.22 -9.08
CA LEU A 286 -61.13 -4.44 -8.06
C LEU A 286 -60.64 -5.37 -6.93
N ARG A 287 -61.50 -6.24 -6.41
CA ARG A 287 -61.16 -7.20 -5.34
C ARG A 287 -59.97 -8.06 -5.73
N GLY A 288 -59.98 -8.65 -6.93
CA GLY A 288 -58.86 -9.46 -7.42
C GLY A 288 -57.55 -8.68 -7.55
N SER A 289 -57.61 -7.42 -8.01
CA SER A 289 -56.42 -6.57 -8.10
C SER A 289 -55.83 -6.21 -6.74
N VAL A 290 -56.69 -5.92 -5.75
CA VAL A 290 -56.28 -5.60 -4.38
C VAL A 290 -55.75 -6.85 -3.66
N GLU A 291 -56.28 -8.03 -3.96
CA GLU A 291 -55.77 -9.31 -3.44
C GLU A 291 -54.32 -9.55 -3.85
N VAL A 292 -54.00 -9.36 -5.14
CA VAL A 292 -52.63 -9.48 -5.66
C VAL A 292 -51.69 -8.46 -5.01
N MET A 293 -52.17 -7.24 -4.76
CA MET A 293 -51.37 -6.19 -4.12
C MET A 293 -51.16 -6.44 -2.63
N ALA A 294 -52.15 -7.03 -1.95
CA ALA A 294 -52.03 -7.47 -0.55
C ALA A 294 -51.14 -8.71 -0.42
N SER A 295 -51.17 -9.60 -1.41
CA SER A 295 -50.31 -10.79 -1.49
C SER A 295 -48.92 -10.50 -2.07
N ALA A 296 -48.60 -9.24 -2.38
CA ALA A 296 -47.28 -8.86 -2.89
C ALA A 296 -46.23 -9.45 -1.94
N ASP A 297 -45.37 -10.30 -2.50
CA ASP A 297 -44.56 -11.24 -1.73
C ASP A 297 -43.54 -10.52 -0.85
N MET A 298 -43.98 -10.22 0.37
CA MET A 298 -43.17 -9.56 1.39
C MET A 298 -41.99 -10.45 1.80
N THR A 299 -42.11 -11.77 1.63
CA THR A 299 -41.05 -12.73 1.95
C THR A 299 -39.85 -12.56 1.05
N SER A 300 -40.04 -12.45 -0.27
CA SER A 300 -38.94 -12.22 -1.21
C SER A 300 -38.31 -10.83 -1.03
N THR A 301 -39.12 -9.81 -0.74
CA THR A 301 -38.62 -8.46 -0.43
C THR A 301 -37.78 -8.44 0.84
N LEU A 302 -38.25 -9.06 1.93
CA LEU A 302 -37.51 -9.13 3.19
C LEU A 302 -36.23 -9.97 3.06
N ARG A 303 -36.26 -11.06 2.28
CA ARG A 303 -35.05 -11.83 1.95
C ARG A 303 -34.05 -11.03 1.13
N ALA A 304 -34.51 -10.23 0.17
CA ALA A 304 -33.65 -9.34 -0.59
C ALA A 304 -32.99 -8.29 0.32
N LYS A 305 -33.76 -7.70 1.26
CA LYS A 305 -33.21 -6.81 2.29
C LYS A 305 -32.12 -7.51 3.11
N ASP A 306 -32.39 -8.72 3.60
CA ASP A 306 -31.44 -9.48 4.43
C ASP A 306 -30.15 -9.79 3.67
N ASN A 307 -30.27 -10.27 2.43
CA ASN A 307 -29.13 -10.54 1.55
C ASN A 307 -28.29 -9.29 1.30
N VAL A 308 -28.93 -8.14 1.02
CA VAL A 308 -28.19 -6.89 0.83
C VAL A 308 -27.55 -6.43 2.15
N SER A 309 -28.24 -6.55 3.29
CA SER A 309 -27.67 -6.21 4.59
C SER A 309 -26.43 -7.04 4.91
N VAL A 310 -26.43 -8.34 4.60
CA VAL A 310 -25.27 -9.23 4.77
C VAL A 310 -24.13 -8.83 3.82
N MET A 311 -24.45 -8.58 2.55
CA MET A 311 -23.46 -8.13 1.55
C MET A 311 -22.82 -6.80 1.97
N MET A 312 -23.61 -5.84 2.42
CA MET A 312 -23.16 -4.53 2.89
C MET A 312 -22.27 -4.63 4.11
N LYS A 313 -22.57 -5.54 5.05
CA LYS A 313 -21.68 -5.83 6.18
C LYS A 313 -20.34 -6.39 5.70
N HIS A 314 -20.36 -7.33 4.76
CA HIS A 314 -19.14 -7.90 4.20
C HIS A 314 -18.27 -6.86 3.50
N VAL A 315 -18.89 -5.94 2.76
CA VAL A 315 -18.23 -4.80 2.12
C VAL A 315 -17.60 -3.87 3.17
N GLY A 316 -18.28 -3.61 4.28
CA GLY A 316 -17.73 -2.86 5.42
C GLY A 316 -16.50 -3.54 6.03
N ASP A 317 -16.60 -4.85 6.33
CA ASP A 317 -15.50 -5.64 6.89
C ASP A 317 -14.27 -5.65 5.95
N VAL A 318 -14.50 -5.71 4.64
CA VAL A 318 -13.46 -5.62 3.62
C VAL A 318 -12.78 -4.25 3.63
N ASN A 319 -13.57 -3.18 3.67
CA ASN A 319 -13.04 -1.82 3.73
C ASN A 319 -12.14 -1.60 4.96
N ASP A 320 -12.56 -2.06 6.13
CA ASP A 320 -11.79 -1.92 7.38
C ASP A 320 -10.47 -2.70 7.33
N LYS A 321 -10.48 -3.89 6.71
CA LYS A 321 -9.26 -4.66 6.45
C LYS A 321 -8.34 -3.94 5.48
N THR A 322 -8.87 -3.41 4.38
CA THR A 322 -8.07 -2.64 3.41
C THR A 322 -7.43 -1.43 4.07
N GLN A 323 -8.17 -0.69 4.89
CA GLN A 323 -7.63 0.44 5.66
C GLN A 323 -6.48 0.01 6.58
N THR A 324 -6.66 -1.11 7.30
CA THR A 324 -5.61 -1.66 8.17
C THR A 324 -4.35 -2.06 7.38
N ILE A 325 -4.51 -2.65 6.19
CA ILE A 325 -3.37 -3.01 5.34
C ILE A 325 -2.65 -1.76 4.83
N VAL A 326 -3.38 -0.71 4.43
CA VAL A 326 -2.79 0.58 4.01
C VAL A 326 -1.99 1.22 5.15
N GLU A 327 -2.48 1.18 6.38
CA GLU A 327 -1.74 1.67 7.56
C GLU A 327 -0.46 0.87 7.81
N ARG A 328 -0.50 -0.45 7.67
CA ARG A 328 0.70 -1.31 7.77
C ARG A 328 1.68 -1.05 6.63
N LEU A 329 1.20 -0.80 5.42
CA LEU A 329 2.04 -0.42 4.28
C LEU A 329 2.79 0.89 4.54
N ALA A 330 2.13 1.88 5.13
CA ALA A 330 2.76 3.14 5.51
C ALA A 330 3.86 2.92 6.58
N ALA A 331 3.59 2.06 7.58
CA ALA A 331 4.59 1.73 8.61
C ALA A 331 5.82 1.02 8.02
N ILE A 332 5.63 0.03 7.14
CA ILE A 332 6.73 -0.67 6.47
C ILE A 332 7.51 0.25 5.54
N SER A 333 6.84 1.18 4.86
CA SER A 333 7.53 2.21 4.07
C SER A 333 8.47 3.06 4.94
N GLY A 334 8.07 3.43 6.15
CA GLY A 334 8.93 4.15 7.10
C GLY A 334 10.13 3.31 7.57
N GLN A 335 9.92 2.01 7.82
CA GLN A 335 11.00 1.10 8.18
C GLN A 335 12.01 0.86 7.05
N ILE A 336 11.52 0.80 5.81
CA ILE A 336 12.37 0.73 4.60
C ILE A 336 13.26 1.96 4.52
N ASP A 337 12.70 3.15 4.74
CA ASP A 337 13.45 4.41 4.72
C ASP A 337 14.55 4.44 5.79
N GLU A 338 14.21 4.13 7.04
CA GLU A 338 15.18 4.06 8.15
C GLU A 338 16.31 3.04 7.88
N THR A 339 15.94 1.86 7.35
CA THR A 339 16.90 0.81 6.99
C THR A 339 17.80 1.24 5.82
N ALA A 340 17.26 1.97 4.85
CA ALA A 340 18.01 2.49 3.73
C ALA A 340 19.01 3.56 4.20
N VAL A 341 18.59 4.49 5.06
CA VAL A 341 19.47 5.50 5.68
C VAL A 341 20.63 4.83 6.43
N THR A 342 20.37 3.76 7.18
CA THR A 342 21.41 2.99 7.87
C THR A 342 22.41 2.34 6.90
N GLY A 343 21.90 1.80 5.78
CA GLY A 343 22.73 1.24 4.71
C GLY A 343 23.62 2.31 4.05
N VAL A 344 23.06 3.49 3.79
CA VAL A 344 23.79 4.63 3.22
C VAL A 344 24.86 5.15 4.18
N ARG A 345 24.55 5.29 5.48
CA ARG A 345 25.56 5.65 6.50
C ARG A 345 26.72 4.65 6.52
N SER A 346 26.40 3.36 6.38
CA SER A 346 27.42 2.32 6.32
C SER A 346 28.33 2.43 5.09
N LEU A 347 27.89 3.07 3.99
CA LEU A 347 28.73 3.34 2.81
C LEU A 347 29.75 4.47 3.03
N GLN A 348 29.54 5.36 4.00
CA GLN A 348 30.48 6.45 4.31
C GLN A 348 31.84 5.94 4.82
N PHE A 349 31.95 4.65 5.16
CA PHE A 349 33.20 4.01 5.54
C PHE A 349 34.29 4.14 4.47
N GLU A 350 33.92 4.25 3.19
CA GLU A 350 34.89 4.42 2.11
C GLU A 350 35.75 5.66 2.36
N ASP A 351 35.14 6.81 2.66
CA ASP A 351 35.88 8.04 2.96
C ASP A 351 36.73 7.90 4.24
N LEU A 352 36.15 7.33 5.30
CA LEU A 352 36.87 7.08 6.56
C LEU A 352 38.10 6.16 6.36
N THR A 353 37.98 5.15 5.50
CA THR A 353 39.06 4.21 5.21
C THR A 353 40.12 4.82 4.31
N TYR A 354 39.75 5.62 3.31
CA TYR A 354 40.70 6.37 2.49
C TYR A 354 41.53 7.33 3.34
N GLN A 355 40.89 8.12 4.20
CA GLN A 355 41.60 8.99 5.13
C GLN A 355 42.54 8.16 5.99
N THR A 356 42.08 7.05 6.55
CA THR A 356 42.92 6.15 7.37
C THR A 356 44.16 5.65 6.62
N LEU A 357 43.98 5.16 5.40
CA LEU A 357 45.05 4.67 4.53
C LEU A 357 46.05 5.76 4.11
N ASP A 358 45.61 7.00 3.94
CA ASP A 358 46.50 8.12 3.60
C ASP A 358 47.51 8.42 4.73
N SER A 359 47.07 8.38 6.00
CA SER A 359 48.01 8.50 7.14
C SER A 359 48.94 7.30 7.26
N LEU A 360 48.41 6.09 7.04
CA LEU A 360 49.24 4.90 7.02
C LEU A 360 50.34 5.01 5.94
N THR A 361 50.00 5.59 4.79
CA THR A 361 50.96 5.90 3.72
C THR A 361 51.98 6.95 4.15
N LEU A 362 51.57 8.01 4.86
CA LEU A 362 52.48 9.01 5.42
C LEU A 362 53.50 8.38 6.39
N ASN A 363 53.02 7.55 7.33
CA ASN A 363 53.86 6.88 8.34
C ASN A 363 54.83 5.87 7.70
N LEU A 364 54.36 5.11 6.71
CA LEU A 364 55.22 4.22 5.92
C LEU A 364 56.30 4.99 5.15
N ASN A 365 55.96 6.16 4.59
CA ASN A 365 56.93 7.02 3.92
C ASN A 365 57.99 7.58 4.90
N ASN A 366 57.60 7.92 6.14
CA ASN A 366 58.55 8.32 7.18
C ASN A 366 59.54 7.19 7.52
N LEU A 367 59.05 5.96 7.68
CA LEU A 367 59.90 4.78 7.87
C LEU A 367 60.81 4.50 6.67
N ALA A 368 60.32 4.68 5.45
CA ALA A 368 61.12 4.50 4.23
C ALA A 368 62.26 5.53 4.13
N LYS A 369 61.97 6.81 4.44
CA LYS A 369 62.99 7.88 4.51
C LYS A 369 64.05 7.57 5.57
N LEU A 370 63.63 7.08 6.74
CA LEU A 370 64.54 6.67 7.81
C LEU A 370 65.45 5.51 7.38
N ASN A 371 64.90 4.48 6.73
CA ASN A 371 65.69 3.37 6.19
C ASN A 371 66.69 3.84 5.11
N GLN A 372 66.30 4.77 4.25
CA GLN A 372 67.19 5.35 3.25
C GLN A 372 68.34 6.15 3.89
N ALA A 373 68.07 6.91 4.96
CA ALA A 373 69.09 7.64 5.71
C ALA A 373 70.08 6.67 6.40
N LEU A 374 69.59 5.56 6.96
CA LEU A 374 70.43 4.49 7.52
C LEU A 374 71.34 3.84 6.47
N ALA A 375 70.80 3.54 5.29
CA ALA A 375 71.58 2.98 4.20
C ALA A 375 72.73 3.91 3.77
N LYS A 376 72.52 5.23 3.78
CA LYS A 376 73.57 6.22 3.49
C LYS A 376 74.67 6.19 4.55
N ILE A 377 74.32 6.14 5.84
CA ILE A 377 75.30 6.06 6.95
C ILE A 377 76.17 4.81 6.82
N SER A 378 75.62 3.68 6.35
CA SER A 378 76.38 2.43 6.16
C SER A 378 77.39 2.46 5.00
N SER A 379 77.36 3.50 4.16
CA SER A 379 78.11 3.58 2.89
C SER A 379 79.21 4.65 2.87
N VAL A 380 79.38 5.42 3.95
CA VAL A 380 80.29 6.57 4.02
C VAL A 380 81.21 6.43 5.24
N ASP A 381 82.49 6.75 5.09
CA ASP A 381 83.50 6.67 6.17
C ASP A 381 83.35 7.80 7.21
N ASP A 382 82.79 8.95 6.81
CA ASP A 382 82.42 10.07 7.70
C ASP A 382 80.93 10.02 8.03
N ILE A 383 80.64 9.69 9.29
CA ILE A 383 79.29 9.45 9.80
C ILE A 383 78.67 10.67 10.47
N GLU A 384 79.42 11.74 10.77
CA GLU A 384 78.93 12.83 11.64
C GLU A 384 77.80 13.64 10.96
N GLN A 385 77.96 13.98 9.68
CA GLN A 385 76.95 14.74 8.93
C GLN A 385 75.68 13.90 8.62
N PRO A 386 75.78 12.67 8.09
CA PRO A 386 74.62 11.78 7.90
C PRO A 386 73.85 11.48 9.18
N LEU A 387 74.53 11.44 10.34
CA LEU A 387 73.92 11.19 11.64
C LEU A 387 73.08 12.37 12.13
N ARG A 388 73.52 13.61 11.90
CA ARG A 388 72.71 14.82 12.19
C ARG A 388 71.49 14.91 11.27
N GLU A 389 71.63 14.57 9.99
CA GLU A 389 70.49 14.49 9.06
C GLU A 389 69.46 13.43 9.51
N LEU A 390 69.92 12.28 10.03
CA LEU A 390 69.05 11.26 10.60
C LEU A 390 68.29 11.76 11.83
N GLN A 391 68.95 12.47 12.76
CA GLN A 391 68.29 13.05 13.94
C GLN A 391 67.20 14.04 13.53
N GLN A 392 67.49 14.91 12.56
CA GLN A 392 66.50 15.86 12.04
C GLN A 392 65.30 15.15 11.39
N LEU A 393 65.55 14.13 10.57
CA LEU A 393 64.50 13.30 9.96
C LEU A 393 63.64 12.59 11.02
N CYS A 394 64.24 12.11 12.11
CA CYS A 394 63.52 11.50 13.22
C CYS A 394 62.57 12.50 13.91
N ALA A 395 63.05 13.70 14.20
CA ALA A 395 62.25 14.75 14.84
C ALA A 395 61.11 15.24 13.94
N GLU A 396 61.37 15.46 12.64
CA GLU A 396 60.37 15.87 11.65
C GLU A 396 59.31 14.78 11.43
N GLY A 397 59.74 13.52 11.32
CA GLY A 397 58.86 12.36 11.19
C GLY A 397 57.90 12.24 12.37
N LEU A 398 58.42 12.31 13.60
CA LEU A 398 57.62 12.23 14.83
C LEU A 398 56.58 13.36 14.90
N ALA A 399 56.98 14.61 14.60
CA ALA A 399 56.09 15.77 14.64
C ALA A 399 54.97 15.64 13.59
N SER A 400 55.29 15.21 12.37
CA SER A 400 54.32 15.02 11.29
C SER A 400 53.30 13.92 11.60
N SER A 401 53.75 12.78 12.16
CA SER A 401 52.90 11.66 12.55
C SER A 401 51.94 12.05 13.70
N GLN A 402 52.44 12.77 14.71
CA GLN A 402 51.61 13.26 15.82
C GLN A 402 50.55 14.27 15.36
N GLN A 403 50.91 15.19 14.47
CA GLN A 403 49.98 16.19 13.94
C GLN A 403 48.87 15.53 13.11
N ALA A 404 49.21 14.57 12.25
CA ALA A 404 48.25 13.82 11.46
C ALA A 404 47.28 13.01 12.34
N ASN A 405 47.77 12.44 13.44
CA ASN A 405 46.97 11.64 14.36
C ASN A 405 46.01 12.52 15.22
N GLN A 406 46.46 13.70 15.65
CA GLN A 406 45.64 14.65 16.41
C GLN A 406 44.50 15.26 15.58
N ALA A 407 44.78 15.69 14.34
CA ALA A 407 43.77 16.26 13.45
C ALA A 407 42.60 15.28 13.18
N ARG A 408 42.89 13.98 13.25
CA ARG A 408 41.93 12.92 12.94
C ARG A 408 41.09 12.48 14.13
N THR A 409 41.69 12.42 15.33
CA THR A 409 40.96 12.08 16.56
C THR A 409 39.81 13.05 16.85
N VAL A 410 39.95 14.30 16.41
CA VAL A 410 38.91 15.35 16.54
C VAL A 410 37.76 15.18 15.53
N SER A 411 37.98 14.44 14.44
CA SER A 411 37.07 14.38 13.30
C SER A 411 36.22 13.10 13.23
N GLN A 412 36.54 12.05 14.00
CA GLN A 412 35.94 10.72 13.82
C GLN A 412 35.82 9.93 15.14
N SER A 413 34.93 10.36 16.05
CA SER A 413 34.59 9.60 17.26
C SER A 413 33.69 8.40 16.99
N SER A 414 32.88 8.43 15.92
CA SER A 414 31.92 7.38 15.58
C SER A 414 31.41 7.53 14.14
N MET A 415 31.05 6.41 13.48
CA MET A 415 30.26 6.42 12.24
C MET A 415 28.87 7.06 12.42
N ASP A 416 28.45 7.29 13.66
CA ASP A 416 27.13 7.77 14.04
C ASP A 416 27.00 9.30 14.07
N GLU A 417 28.11 10.05 13.99
CA GLU A 417 28.14 11.52 14.11
C GLU A 417 28.11 12.28 12.76
N GLY A 418 27.75 11.61 11.66
CA GLY A 418 27.50 12.26 10.38
C GLY A 418 26.00 12.42 10.12
N ASP A 419 25.51 13.67 10.05
CA ASP A 419 24.24 13.94 9.39
C ASP A 419 24.33 13.41 7.95
N VAL A 420 23.36 12.59 7.56
CA VAL A 420 23.26 12.14 6.17
C VAL A 420 22.79 13.36 5.37
N GLU A 421 23.72 14.13 4.82
CA GLU A 421 23.39 15.08 3.75
C GLU A 421 22.91 14.25 2.54
N LEU A 422 21.59 14.04 2.47
CA LEU A 422 20.93 13.59 1.25
C LEU A 422 21.10 14.70 0.21
N PHE A 423 21.93 14.43 -0.81
CA PHE A 423 21.98 15.22 -2.04
C PHE A 423 20.68 15.10 -2.84
#